data_AF-G0QXH1-F1
#
_entry.id   AF-G0QXH1-F1
#
_cell.length_a   1.000
_cell.length_b   1.000
_cell.length_c   1.000
_cell.angle_alpha   90.00
_cell.angle_beta   90.00
_cell.angle_gamma   90.00
#
_symmetry.space_group_name_H-M   'P 1'
#
loop_
_entity.id
_entity.type
_entity.pdbx_description
1 polymer ?
#
loop_
_entity_poly.entity_id
_entity_poly.type
_entity_poly.pdbx_seq_one_letter_code
_entity_poly.pdbx_strand_id
1 'polypeptide(L)'
;EQILFKKNMDHQNWDYTTVNKKITQKGEKAVQQAQSMGYQVEQVKKADHVNQKSNLDGRYVAKVLNEEEYKAETVSHDLRIAIQQGRQAKGWNQEQLALQIQEKKSVISDYESGKAIPNPGVINKLERALGVKLPREKRKKQRRI
;
A
#
# COMPACT_ATOMS: atom_id res chain seq x y z
N GLU A 1 -57.61 49.94 4.21
CA GLU A 1 -57.36 48.61 3.63
C GLU A 1 -55.94 48.55 3.09
N GLN A 2 -55.08 47.65 3.56
CA GLN A 2 -54.01 46.99 2.78
C GLN A 2 -53.65 45.68 3.51
N ILE A 3 -54.15 44.55 3.01
CA ILE A 3 -53.86 43.21 3.52
C ILE A 3 -52.59 42.73 2.80
N LEU A 4 -51.47 42.67 3.53
CA LEU A 4 -50.22 42.10 3.03
C LEU A 4 -50.33 40.57 2.99
N PHE A 5 -50.65 40.02 1.82
CA PHE A 5 -50.66 38.58 1.57
C PHE A 5 -49.23 38.10 1.32
N LYS A 6 -48.54 37.70 2.40
CA LYS A 6 -47.21 37.07 2.30
C LYS A 6 -47.39 35.63 1.84
N LYS A 7 -47.31 35.41 0.53
CA LYS A 7 -47.37 34.07 -0.09
C LYS A 7 -46.10 33.30 0.28
N ASN A 8 -46.19 32.49 1.33
CA ASN A 8 -45.14 31.55 1.74
C ASN A 8 -45.06 30.44 0.68
N MET A 9 -44.01 30.45 -0.15
CA MET A 9 -43.71 29.41 -1.15
C MET A 9 -42.95 28.25 -0.49
N ASP A 10 -43.62 27.55 0.41
CA ASP A 10 -43.01 26.51 1.27
C ASP A 10 -42.81 25.17 0.54
N HIS A 11 -43.10 25.11 -0.76
CA HIS A 11 -43.11 23.90 -1.58
C HIS A 11 -41.85 23.71 -2.43
N GLN A 12 -40.90 24.66 -2.39
CA GLN A 12 -39.63 24.54 -3.11
C GLN A 12 -38.48 24.74 -2.13
N ASN A 13 -37.92 23.63 -1.66
CA ASN A 13 -36.73 23.62 -0.80
C ASN A 13 -35.49 23.88 -1.68
N TRP A 14 -35.00 25.12 -1.68
CA TRP A 14 -33.80 25.55 -2.42
C TRP A 14 -32.49 25.31 -1.64
N ASP A 15 -32.54 24.57 -0.53
CA ASP A 15 -31.35 24.22 0.25
C ASP A 15 -30.44 23.24 -0.52
N TYR A 16 -29.12 23.48 -0.47
CA TYR A 16 -28.13 22.72 -1.21
C TYR A 16 -28.05 21.30 -0.65
N THR A 17 -28.64 20.34 -1.37
CA THR A 17 -28.51 18.94 -1.00
C THR A 17 -27.19 18.41 -1.56
N THR A 18 -26.22 18.15 -0.67
CA THR A 18 -24.99 17.45 -1.07
C THR A 18 -25.33 16.02 -1.45
N VAL A 19 -25.43 15.73 -2.76
CA VAL A 19 -25.61 14.36 -3.25
C VAL A 19 -24.26 13.62 -3.14
N ASN A 20 -24.01 13.03 -1.98
CA ASN A 20 -22.90 12.10 -1.80
C ASN A 20 -23.21 10.80 -2.55
N LYS A 21 -22.79 10.71 -3.81
CA LYS A 21 -22.84 9.46 -4.58
C LYS A 21 -21.91 8.44 -3.89
N LYS A 22 -22.48 7.57 -3.06
CA LYS A 22 -21.78 6.36 -2.62
C LYS A 22 -21.49 5.54 -3.88
N ILE A 23 -20.22 5.55 -4.32
CA ILE A 23 -19.73 4.68 -5.39
C ILE A 23 -19.88 3.25 -4.86
N THR A 24 -21.00 2.62 -5.20
CA THR A 24 -21.45 1.39 -4.53
C THR A 24 -20.68 0.17 -5.00
N GLN A 25 -20.02 0.23 -6.16
CA GLN A 25 -19.14 -0.84 -6.63
C GLN A 25 -17.88 -0.24 -7.27
N LYS A 26 -16.71 -0.55 -6.69
CA LYS A 26 -15.40 -0.35 -7.31
C LYS A 26 -14.86 -1.72 -7.70
N GLY A 27 -14.32 -1.85 -8.91
CA GLY A 27 -13.71 -3.09 -9.40
C GLY A 27 -14.34 -3.62 -10.68
N GLU A 28 -13.88 -4.78 -11.14
CA GLU A 28 -14.23 -5.37 -12.44
C GLU A 28 -15.74 -5.50 -12.65
N LYS A 29 -16.50 -5.84 -11.61
CA LYS A 29 -17.97 -5.97 -11.68
C LYS A 29 -18.66 -4.65 -12.03
N ALA A 30 -18.15 -3.53 -11.52
CA ALA A 30 -18.68 -2.20 -11.83
C ALA A 30 -18.35 -1.78 -13.27
N VAL A 31 -17.16 -2.16 -13.75
CA VAL A 31 -16.73 -1.93 -15.13
C VAL A 31 -17.58 -2.75 -16.11
N GLN A 32 -17.81 -4.04 -15.82
CA GLN A 32 -18.66 -4.92 -16.62
C GLN A 32 -20.12 -4.43 -16.65
N GLN A 33 -20.65 -3.99 -15.50
CA GLN A 33 -22.00 -3.43 -15.44
C GLN A 33 -22.11 -2.14 -16.28
N ALA A 34 -21.15 -1.22 -16.17
CA ALA A 34 -21.12 0.00 -16.96
C ALA A 34 -21.04 -0.28 -18.47
N GLN A 35 -20.21 -1.25 -18.88
CA GLN A 35 -20.14 -1.71 -20.26
C GLN A 35 -21.45 -2.33 -20.74
N SER A 36 -22.10 -3.16 -19.92
CA SER A 36 -23.38 -3.80 -20.26
C SER A 36 -24.53 -2.80 -20.42
N MET A 37 -24.48 -1.68 -19.70
CA MET A 37 -25.47 -0.60 -19.77
C MET A 37 -25.12 0.45 -20.84
N GLY A 38 -24.07 0.22 -21.63
CA GLY A 38 -23.64 1.13 -22.71
C GLY A 38 -22.99 2.43 -22.24
N TYR A 39 -22.62 2.53 -20.96
CA TYR A 39 -21.88 3.69 -20.47
C TYR A 39 -20.44 3.68 -20.99
N GLN A 40 -19.91 4.85 -21.34
CA GLN A 40 -18.50 5.00 -21.72
C GLN A 40 -17.59 4.64 -20.55
N VAL A 41 -16.61 3.78 -20.82
CA VAL A 41 -15.56 3.39 -19.88
C VAL A 41 -14.22 3.84 -20.44
N GLU A 42 -13.54 4.71 -19.71
CA GLU A 42 -12.17 5.13 -20.03
C GLU A 42 -11.18 4.07 -19.53
N GLN A 43 -10.36 3.53 -20.43
CA GLN A 43 -9.30 2.58 -20.10
C GLN A 43 -7.94 3.28 -20.20
N VAL A 44 -7.31 3.52 -19.06
CA VAL A 44 -5.94 4.01 -19.01
C VAL A 44 -4.99 2.82 -19.00
N LYS A 45 -4.15 2.71 -20.05
CA LYS A 45 -3.04 1.74 -20.07
C LYS A 45 -2.05 2.12 -18.97
N LYS A 46 -2.03 1.34 -17.88
CA LYS A 46 -1.02 1.52 -16.83
C LYS A 46 0.33 1.10 -17.40
N ALA A 47 1.32 1.99 -17.30
CA ALA A 47 2.65 1.82 -17.86
C ALA A 47 3.47 0.66 -17.25
N ASP A 48 2.97 0.02 -16.19
CA ASP A 48 3.67 -1.04 -15.48
C ASP A 48 3.50 -2.39 -16.20
N HIS A 49 4.16 -2.54 -17.36
CA HIS A 49 4.31 -3.81 -18.08
C HIS A 49 5.56 -4.59 -17.65
N VAL A 50 6.08 -4.34 -16.45
CA VAL A 50 7.29 -4.99 -15.96
C VAL A 50 6.90 -6.05 -14.93
N ASN A 51 7.45 -7.26 -15.09
CA ASN A 51 7.25 -8.41 -14.21
C ASN A 51 7.75 -8.18 -12.76
N GLN A 52 8.27 -6.98 -12.48
CA GLN A 52 8.58 -6.48 -11.15
C GLN A 52 7.89 -5.14 -10.96
N LYS A 53 6.84 -5.10 -10.13
CA LYS A 53 6.35 -3.84 -9.59
C LYS A 53 7.49 -3.20 -8.82
N SER A 54 7.96 -2.04 -9.27
CA SER A 54 8.82 -1.20 -8.46
C SER A 54 8.04 -0.83 -7.19
N ASN A 55 8.57 -1.14 -6.01
CA ASN A 55 7.96 -0.73 -4.73
C ASN A 55 8.12 0.78 -4.46
N LEU A 56 8.46 1.56 -5.49
CA LEU A 56 8.76 2.98 -5.40
C LEU A 56 7.49 3.77 -5.71
N ASP A 57 6.95 4.44 -4.69
CA ASP A 57 5.92 5.45 -4.89
C ASP A 57 6.57 6.67 -5.57
N GLY A 58 6.17 7.00 -6.80
CA GLY A 58 6.74 8.12 -7.55
C GLY A 58 6.69 9.46 -6.80
N ARG A 59 5.74 9.63 -5.88
CA ARG A 59 5.66 10.82 -5.00
C ARG A 59 6.75 10.82 -3.93
N TYR A 60 7.09 9.65 -3.38
CA TYR A 60 8.17 9.51 -2.43
C TYR A 60 9.53 9.75 -3.09
N VAL A 61 9.72 9.24 -4.31
CA VAL A 61 10.95 9.47 -5.09
C VAL A 61 11.17 10.96 -5.34
N ALA A 62 10.15 11.69 -5.79
CA ALA A 62 10.25 13.14 -6.00
C ALA A 62 10.58 13.91 -4.71
N LYS A 63 10.07 13.47 -3.56
CA LYS A 63 10.38 14.10 -2.27
C LYS A 63 11.83 13.84 -1.83
N VAL A 64 12.29 12.60 -1.94
CA VAL A 64 13.67 12.21 -1.58
C VAL A 64 14.70 12.94 -2.44
N LEU A 65 14.42 13.15 -3.72
CA LEU A 65 15.34 13.87 -4.62
C LEU A 65 15.48 15.37 -4.29
N ASN A 66 14.55 15.95 -3.53
CA ASN A 66 14.57 17.35 -3.12
C ASN A 66 15.22 17.58 -1.74
N GLU A 67 15.50 16.52 -0.97
CA GLU A 67 16.11 16.61 0.37
C GLU A 67 17.64 16.33 0.28
N GLU A 68 18.49 17.22 0.80
CA GLU A 68 19.96 17.09 0.74
C GLU A 68 20.53 15.97 1.63
N GLU A 69 19.83 15.57 2.70
CA GLU A 69 20.26 14.49 3.61
C GLU A 69 19.20 13.38 3.69
N TYR A 70 19.50 12.20 3.12
CA TYR A 70 18.60 11.04 3.13
C TYR A 70 19.01 10.02 4.19
N LYS A 71 18.16 9.85 5.22
CA LYS A 71 18.30 8.80 6.25
C LYS A 71 17.25 7.71 6.04
N ALA A 72 17.66 6.55 5.54
CA ALA A 72 16.78 5.39 5.41
C ALA A 72 16.59 4.69 6.76
N GLU A 73 15.33 4.44 7.13
CA GLU A 73 15.01 3.56 8.26
C GLU A 73 15.36 2.11 7.89
N THR A 74 16.18 1.46 8.72
CA THR A 74 16.58 0.06 8.56
C THR A 74 15.69 -0.88 9.37
N VAL A 75 15.86 -2.18 9.16
CA VAL A 75 15.15 -3.24 9.88
C VAL A 75 15.27 -3.12 11.40
N SER A 76 14.13 -3.17 12.10
CA SER A 76 14.04 -3.20 13.56
C SER A 76 14.72 -4.39 14.20
N HIS A 77 15.08 -4.20 15.48
CA HIS A 77 15.72 -5.22 16.28
C HIS A 77 14.90 -6.51 16.40
N ASP A 78 13.60 -6.38 16.60
CA ASP A 78 12.70 -7.51 16.79
C ASP A 78 12.58 -8.35 15.51
N LEU A 79 12.52 -7.69 14.35
CA LEU A 79 12.43 -8.36 13.06
C LEU A 79 13.70 -9.18 12.76
N ARG A 80 14.90 -8.63 13.01
CA ARG A 80 16.15 -9.39 12.79
C ARG A 80 16.27 -10.61 13.70
N ILE A 81 15.89 -10.48 14.97
CA ILE A 81 15.88 -11.60 15.93
C ILE A 81 14.89 -12.67 15.48
N ALA A 82 13.68 -12.27 15.09
CA ALA A 82 12.64 -13.20 14.68
C ALA A 82 13.04 -14.02 13.43
N ILE A 83 13.75 -13.39 12.47
CA ILE A 83 14.29 -14.09 11.29
C ILE A 83 15.33 -15.13 11.72
N GLN A 84 16.28 -14.72 12.57
CA GLN A 84 17.36 -15.60 13.03
C GLN A 84 16.81 -16.80 13.82
N GLN A 85 15.85 -16.56 14.73
CA GLN A 85 15.18 -17.60 15.49
C GLN A 85 14.38 -18.53 14.59
N GLY A 86 13.61 -17.99 13.63
CA GLY A 86 12.85 -18.80 12.67
C GLY A 86 13.76 -19.69 11.83
N ARG A 87 14.95 -19.19 11.43
CA ARG A 87 15.96 -19.97 10.72
C ARG A 87 16.52 -21.09 11.59
N GLN A 88 16.89 -20.80 12.82
CA GLN A 88 17.43 -21.77 13.77
C GLN A 88 16.42 -22.86 14.11
N ALA A 89 15.14 -22.50 14.30
CA ALA A 89 14.06 -23.45 14.56
C ALA A 89 13.87 -24.46 13.42
N LYS A 90 14.17 -24.08 12.17
CA LYS A 90 14.17 -24.97 11.01
C LYS A 90 15.48 -25.69 10.76
N GLY A 91 16.53 -25.39 11.52
CA GLY A 91 17.87 -25.95 11.30
C GLY A 91 18.51 -25.52 9.97
N TRP A 92 18.05 -24.43 9.36
CA TRP A 92 18.57 -23.98 8.07
C TRP A 92 19.80 -23.10 8.23
N ASN A 93 20.74 -23.19 7.31
CA ASN A 93 21.80 -22.19 7.16
C ASN A 93 21.29 -20.97 6.34
N GLN A 94 22.05 -19.88 6.32
CA GLN A 94 21.64 -18.67 5.57
C GLN A 94 21.52 -18.92 4.06
N GLU A 95 22.33 -19.83 3.50
CA GLU A 95 22.32 -20.18 2.07
C GLU A 95 21.08 -20.97 1.68
N GLN A 96 20.65 -21.92 2.51
CA GLN A 96 19.45 -22.72 2.36
C GLN A 96 18.21 -21.85 2.44
N LEU A 97 18.17 -20.92 3.40
CA LEU A 97 17.09 -19.93 3.47
C LEU A 97 17.07 -19.05 2.21
N ALA A 98 18.24 -18.55 1.77
CA ALA A 98 18.37 -17.73 0.58
C ALA A 98 17.90 -18.45 -0.69
N LEU A 99 18.27 -19.73 -0.86
CA LEU A 99 17.82 -20.59 -1.95
C LEU A 99 16.30 -20.76 -1.93
N GLN A 100 15.72 -21.02 -0.75
CA GLN A 100 14.29 -21.20 -0.59
C GLN A 100 13.47 -19.95 -0.95
N ILE A 101 13.98 -18.75 -0.63
CA ILE A 101 13.31 -17.48 -0.96
C ILE A 101 13.73 -16.90 -2.32
N GLN A 102 14.63 -17.57 -3.04
CA GLN A 102 15.22 -17.11 -4.30
C GLN A 102 15.85 -15.71 -4.18
N GLU A 103 16.63 -15.49 -3.13
CA GLU A 103 17.41 -14.26 -2.92
C GLU A 103 18.89 -14.60 -2.70
N LYS A 104 19.75 -13.58 -2.68
CA LYS A 104 21.18 -13.76 -2.41
C LYS A 104 21.44 -13.94 -0.90
N LYS A 105 22.45 -14.74 -0.55
CA LYS A 105 22.91 -14.91 0.86
C LYS A 105 23.21 -13.58 1.54
N SER A 106 23.84 -12.64 0.83
CA SER A 106 24.16 -11.30 1.35
C SER A 106 22.90 -10.58 1.84
N VAL A 107 21.79 -10.69 1.11
CA VAL A 107 20.53 -10.04 1.48
C VAL A 107 20.06 -10.58 2.83
N ILE A 108 20.03 -11.90 3.01
CA ILE A 108 19.68 -12.52 4.31
C ILE A 108 20.58 -12.01 5.44
N SER A 109 21.89 -11.96 5.21
CA SER A 109 22.85 -11.44 6.19
C SER A 109 22.57 -9.98 6.57
N ASP A 110 22.19 -9.14 5.61
CA ASP A 110 21.87 -7.73 5.85
C ASP A 110 20.56 -7.59 6.66
N TYR A 111 19.60 -8.50 6.48
CA TYR A 111 18.38 -8.55 7.29
C TYR A 111 18.66 -9.05 8.72
N GLU A 112 19.41 -10.13 8.89
CA GLU A 112 19.77 -10.67 10.23
C GLU A 112 20.68 -9.70 11.02
N SER A 113 21.47 -8.87 10.32
CA SER A 113 22.30 -7.83 10.97
C SER A 113 21.56 -6.51 11.22
N GLY A 114 20.40 -6.28 10.60
CA GLY A 114 19.61 -5.06 10.74
C GLY A 114 20.08 -3.88 9.87
N LYS A 115 20.95 -4.13 8.88
CA LYS A 115 21.45 -3.11 7.93
C LYS A 115 20.52 -2.92 6.74
N ALA A 116 19.71 -3.93 6.42
CA ALA A 116 18.82 -3.89 5.27
C ALA A 116 17.70 -2.85 5.44
N ILE A 117 17.29 -2.25 4.32
CA ILE A 117 16.04 -1.49 4.24
C ILE A 117 14.88 -2.49 4.08
N PRO A 118 13.85 -2.46 4.94
CA PRO A 118 12.74 -3.41 4.88
C PRO A 118 12.00 -3.40 3.54
N ASN A 119 12.12 -4.49 2.76
CA ASN A 119 11.33 -4.70 1.56
C ASN A 119 10.14 -5.64 1.86
N PRO A 120 8.88 -5.20 1.70
CA PRO A 120 7.70 -6.02 2.01
C PRO A 120 7.63 -7.30 1.19
N GLY A 121 8.16 -7.31 -0.04
CA GLY A 121 8.22 -8.51 -0.87
C GLY A 121 9.11 -9.59 -0.26
N VAL A 122 10.31 -9.22 0.18
CA VAL A 122 11.26 -10.15 0.81
C VAL A 122 10.74 -10.62 2.16
N ILE A 123 10.17 -9.73 2.97
CA ILE A 123 9.58 -10.08 4.28
C ILE A 123 8.45 -11.12 4.11
N ASN A 124 7.56 -10.93 3.14
CA ASN A 124 6.48 -11.89 2.89
C ASN A 124 7.03 -13.26 2.44
N LYS A 125 8.13 -13.30 1.66
CA LYS A 125 8.79 -14.57 1.30
C LYS A 125 9.41 -15.24 2.52
N LEU A 126 10.07 -14.47 3.39
CA LEU A 126 10.65 -14.96 4.66
C LEU A 126 9.57 -15.53 5.59
N GLU A 127 8.44 -14.84 5.76
CA GLU A 127 7.31 -15.35 6.55
C GLU A 127 6.82 -16.70 6.04
N ARG A 128 6.67 -16.85 4.71
CA ARG A 128 6.24 -18.11 4.09
C ARG A 128 7.29 -19.22 4.23
N ALA A 129 8.55 -18.90 3.97
CA ALA A 129 9.64 -19.87 4.03
C ALA A 129 9.91 -20.32 5.46
N LEU A 130 9.77 -19.46 6.46
CA LEU A 130 9.98 -19.77 7.88
C LEU A 130 8.70 -20.27 8.57
N GLY A 131 7.51 -20.06 7.98
CA GLY A 131 6.24 -20.48 8.57
C GLY A 131 5.85 -19.71 9.83
N VAL A 132 6.50 -18.57 10.09
CA VAL A 132 6.26 -17.70 11.26
C VAL A 132 5.81 -16.32 10.79
N LYS A 133 4.99 -15.67 11.62
CA LYS A 133 4.57 -14.29 11.36
C LYS A 133 5.61 -13.34 11.93
N LEU A 134 6.32 -12.64 11.04
CA LEU A 134 7.38 -11.73 11.44
C LEU A 134 6.79 -10.42 12.00
N PRO A 135 7.40 -9.82 13.04
CA PRO A 135 7.02 -8.50 13.53
C PRO A 135 7.09 -7.47 12.40
N ARG A 136 6.01 -6.71 12.20
CA ARG A 136 5.94 -5.66 11.18
C ARG A 136 6.11 -4.30 11.85
N GLU A 137 7.03 -3.50 11.32
CA GLU A 137 7.08 -2.08 11.68
C GLU A 137 5.78 -1.39 11.28
N LYS A 138 5.19 -0.68 12.22
CA LYS A 138 4.01 0.15 11.95
C LYS A 138 4.48 1.29 11.05
N ARG A 139 4.05 1.29 9.78
CA ARG A 139 4.31 2.39 8.85
C ARG A 139 3.87 3.70 9.50
N LYS A 140 4.79 4.63 9.72
CA LYS A 140 4.44 5.99 10.16
C LYS A 140 3.51 6.59 9.10
N LYS A 141 2.24 6.83 9.44
CA LYS A 141 1.32 7.56 8.57
C LYS A 141 1.90 8.95 8.38
N GLN A 142 2.45 9.22 7.20
CA GLN A 142 2.86 10.58 6.85
C GLN A 142 1.61 11.46 6.96
N ARG A 143 1.69 12.48 7.84
CA ARG A 143 0.66 13.51 7.92
C ARG A 143 0.63 14.16 6.53
N ARG A 144 -0.49 13.97 5.83
CA ARG A 144 -0.73 14.70 4.58
C ARG A 144 -0.89 16.16 5.00
N ILE A 145 0.05 17.00 4.56
CA ILE A 145 -0.10 18.45 4.60
C ILE A 145 -1.11 18.84 3.53
#